data_AF-A0A925LGM5-F1
#
_entry.id   AF-A0A925LGM5-F1
#
_cell.length_a   1.000
_cell.length_b   1.000
_cell.length_c   1.000
_cell.angle_alpha   90.00
_cell.angle_beta   90.00
_cell.angle_gamma   90.00
#
_symmetry.space_group_name_H-M   'P 1'
#
loop_
_entity.id
_entity.type
_entity.pdbx_description
1 polymer ?
#
loop_
_entity_poly.entity_id
_entity_poly.type
_entity_poly.pdbx_seq_one_letter_code
_entity_poly.pdbx_strand_id
1 'polypeptide(L)'
;MERLISRIVLVITISLFIQVTVTASEKDNNGIKVLINNSEIVYDGRYGYPFVDDQDHVQVPLRLTLEKFGAKVTWNAKERTAIAQKGDIIVEIPIGQKVLYKNDEIIINESEALVIDSRTYLPIRAVMEAFGCDVTWSEIQGAVYIDFKKTLAATIITVPPTFDLRDYNKVSSVKDQKEIGACWAFSTLGAIESTLLPETVLDLSEDNLSLTHGYQVSQNQGGDFNIAMSYLARWDGPILEADDLYGDLIANNNARAVKHVQEALVLPSKNYLAIKLSLLLYGGVQTSMYFDSSIIKEGSSIFNTETSAFYYKGNAKINHAVVIIGWDDHFSKENFVVTPEADGAFICKNSYGEDFGSEGIFYVSYYDKYIGTENYVFTRIESANNYSFNYGTDRLGWVGRLGYGNDTAYFANAYTPNTKKESLRAVGFYATDQDTDYEIYLVNHFKTPLDFRNMKLIKRGSLDYKGYYTIDFDAPFVVTDKFAVVVKITTPGSNLPVAAEYYKDVDWLSEVDVSDGEGYMSQKGFIWDSTELDFNSNVCLKAFTDTIN
;
A
#
# COMPACT_ATOMS: atom_id res chain seq x y z
N MET A 1 30.56 86.48 -44.91
CA MET A 1 29.40 86.28 -45.79
C MET A 1 28.67 85.05 -45.28
N GLU A 2 27.41 85.00 -44.88
CA GLU A 2 26.24 85.88 -44.78
C GLU A 2 25.35 85.12 -43.74
N ARG A 3 24.75 85.74 -42.71
CA ARG A 3 23.35 86.20 -42.69
C ARG A 3 22.40 85.17 -43.35
N LEU A 4 21.30 84.69 -42.77
CA LEU A 4 20.26 85.36 -41.98
C LEU A 4 19.22 84.27 -41.58
N ILE A 5 18.94 84.05 -40.28
CA ILE A 5 17.66 84.31 -39.58
C ILE A 5 16.39 83.91 -40.36
N SER A 6 15.56 83.02 -39.79
CA SER A 6 14.25 83.41 -39.20
C SER A 6 13.29 82.23 -38.95
N ARG A 7 13.03 81.97 -37.65
CA ARG A 7 11.72 81.74 -36.98
C ARG A 7 10.84 80.55 -37.43
N ILE A 8 10.40 79.73 -36.47
CA ILE A 8 9.21 79.91 -35.61
C ILE A 8 9.20 78.86 -34.49
N VAL A 9 8.66 79.28 -33.36
CA VAL A 9 8.55 78.67 -32.03
C VAL A 9 7.41 77.64 -31.97
N LEU A 10 7.62 76.50 -31.31
CA LEU A 10 6.61 75.89 -30.43
C LEU A 10 7.29 75.14 -29.28
N VAL A 11 6.64 75.21 -28.14
CA VAL A 11 7.12 75.08 -26.77
C VAL A 11 6.39 73.90 -26.11
N ILE A 12 7.13 73.09 -25.32
CA ILE A 12 6.70 72.16 -24.25
C ILE A 12 5.98 70.88 -24.72
N THR A 13 6.31 69.64 -24.31
CA THR A 13 6.87 69.06 -23.07
C THR A 13 7.77 67.86 -23.44
N ILE A 14 9.00 67.77 -22.90
CA ILE A 14 9.81 66.54 -22.97
C ILE A 14 9.59 65.79 -21.66
N SER A 15 8.79 64.73 -21.70
CA SER A 15 8.75 63.73 -20.63
C SER A 15 10.09 63.01 -20.59
N LEU A 16 10.80 63.19 -19.50
CA LEU A 16 12.05 62.49 -19.19
C LEU A 16 11.73 61.00 -19.03
N PHE A 17 11.89 60.21 -20.10
CA PHE A 17 11.92 58.75 -19.98
C PHE A 17 13.25 58.39 -19.29
N ILE A 18 13.18 58.21 -17.97
CA ILE A 18 14.19 57.44 -17.24
C ILE A 18 14.10 56.03 -17.82
N GLN A 19 15.03 55.66 -18.68
CA GLN A 19 15.27 54.25 -18.98
C GLN A 19 15.80 53.61 -17.69
N VAL A 20 14.88 53.03 -16.92
CA VAL A 20 15.25 52.05 -15.90
C VAL A 20 15.69 50.82 -16.68
N THR A 21 16.99 50.67 -16.87
CA THR A 21 17.56 49.35 -17.14
C THR A 21 17.25 48.49 -15.92
N VAL A 22 16.22 47.65 -16.04
CA VAL A 22 16.03 46.54 -15.11
C VAL A 22 17.13 45.54 -15.44
N THR A 23 18.28 45.71 -14.78
CA THR A 23 19.17 44.59 -14.56
C THR A 23 18.41 43.63 -13.68
N ALA A 24 18.12 42.43 -14.19
CA ALA A 24 17.65 41.33 -13.36
C ALA A 24 18.63 41.21 -12.19
N SER A 25 18.14 41.55 -11.01
CA SER A 25 18.82 41.29 -9.75
C SER A 25 19.00 39.77 -9.69
N GLU A 26 20.24 39.27 -9.65
CA GLU A 26 20.56 37.92 -9.20
C GLU A 26 20.11 37.80 -7.73
N LYS A 27 18.82 37.57 -7.53
CA LYS A 27 18.26 37.02 -6.30
C LYS A 27 18.43 35.51 -6.41
N ASP A 28 19.13 34.93 -5.44
CA ASP A 28 19.37 33.50 -5.23
C ASP A 28 18.36 32.57 -5.93
N ASN A 29 18.79 31.97 -7.04
CA ASN A 29 18.13 30.80 -7.61
C ASN A 29 18.47 29.60 -6.69
N ASN A 30 17.69 29.40 -5.64
CA ASN A 30 17.52 28.07 -5.07
C ASN A 30 16.89 27.22 -6.18
N GLY A 31 17.73 26.53 -6.95
CA GLY A 31 17.31 25.83 -8.17
C GLY A 31 16.11 24.93 -7.89
N ILE A 32 14.95 25.31 -8.44
CA ILE A 32 13.71 24.58 -8.25
C ILE A 32 13.89 23.18 -8.83
N LYS A 33 13.72 22.18 -7.99
CA LYS A 33 13.81 20.78 -8.42
C LYS A 33 12.44 20.29 -8.88
N VAL A 34 12.44 19.40 -9.86
CA VAL A 34 11.22 18.73 -10.31
C VAL A 34 11.49 17.24 -10.31
N LEU A 35 10.69 16.49 -9.57
CA LEU A 35 10.81 15.04 -9.46
C LEU A 35 9.55 14.39 -10.00
N ILE A 36 9.72 13.41 -10.90
CA ILE A 36 8.63 12.54 -11.37
C ILE A 36 8.86 11.16 -10.75
N ASN A 37 7.93 10.67 -9.93
CA ASN A 37 8.12 9.42 -9.16
C ASN A 37 9.49 9.38 -8.45
N ASN A 38 9.82 10.42 -7.70
CA ASN A 38 11.12 10.60 -7.02
C ASN A 38 12.37 10.60 -7.93
N SER A 39 12.21 10.58 -9.25
CA SER A 39 13.32 10.75 -10.20
C SER A 39 13.47 12.23 -10.58
N GLU A 40 14.58 12.85 -10.18
CA GLU A 40 14.85 14.26 -10.48
C GLU A 40 15.07 14.48 -11.98
N ILE A 41 14.37 15.46 -12.55
CA ILE A 41 14.65 15.97 -13.90
C ILE A 41 15.80 16.98 -13.80
N VAL A 42 16.91 16.63 -14.42
CA VAL A 42 18.06 17.53 -14.54
C VAL A 42 17.82 18.51 -15.68
N TYR A 43 17.56 19.77 -15.33
CA TYR A 43 17.47 20.88 -16.29
C TYR A 43 18.86 21.45 -16.58
N ASP A 44 19.09 21.80 -17.84
CA ASP A 44 20.32 22.46 -18.27
C ASP A 44 20.01 23.65 -19.18
N GLY A 45 21.04 24.46 -19.45
CA GLY A 45 20.91 25.67 -20.25
C GLY A 45 20.38 25.47 -21.68
N ARG A 46 20.30 24.23 -22.20
CA ARG A 46 19.71 23.93 -23.51
C ARG A 46 18.18 23.91 -23.46
N TYR A 47 17.61 23.46 -22.34
CA TYR A 47 16.16 23.34 -22.14
C TYR A 47 15.58 24.51 -21.33
N GLY A 48 16.41 25.23 -20.59
CA GLY A 48 15.97 26.27 -19.66
C GLY A 48 15.79 25.72 -18.25
N TYR A 49 15.47 26.60 -17.31
CA TYR A 49 15.38 26.27 -15.89
C TYR A 49 13.98 26.57 -15.35
N PRO A 50 13.42 25.73 -14.46
CA PRO A 50 12.21 26.06 -13.75
C PRO A 50 12.32 27.39 -12.98
N PHE A 51 11.22 28.12 -12.89
CA PHE A 51 11.12 29.37 -12.14
C PHE A 51 9.72 29.54 -11.52
N VAL A 52 9.56 30.46 -10.58
CA VAL A 52 8.26 30.87 -10.06
C VAL A 52 7.83 32.15 -10.76
N ASP A 53 6.61 32.18 -11.29
CA ASP A 53 6.05 33.38 -11.92
C ASP A 53 5.58 34.43 -10.89
N ASP A 54 5.00 35.53 -11.36
CA ASP A 54 4.53 36.63 -10.51
C ASP A 54 3.29 36.29 -9.67
N GLN A 55 2.71 35.10 -9.87
CA GLN A 55 1.52 34.58 -9.20
C GLN A 55 1.85 33.39 -8.27
N ASP A 56 3.12 33.20 -7.93
CA ASP A 56 3.63 32.11 -7.09
C ASP A 56 3.42 30.70 -7.69
N HIS A 57 3.29 30.58 -9.01
CA HIS A 57 3.17 29.29 -9.69
C HIS A 57 4.50 28.84 -10.31
N VAL A 58 4.81 27.55 -10.17
CA VAL A 58 6.02 26.97 -10.77
C VAL A 58 5.84 26.74 -12.27
N GLN A 59 6.71 27.37 -13.05
CA GLN A 59 6.83 27.27 -14.49
C GLN A 59 8.00 26.35 -14.86
N VAL A 60 7.80 25.40 -15.78
CA VAL A 60 8.85 24.46 -16.21
C VAL A 60 8.99 24.36 -17.73
N PRO A 61 10.21 24.05 -18.24
CA PRO A 61 10.41 23.74 -19.66
C PRO A 61 9.54 22.58 -20.17
N LEU A 62 8.47 22.89 -20.89
CA LEU A 62 7.41 21.97 -21.29
C LEU A 62 7.94 20.67 -21.90
N ARG A 63 8.81 20.78 -22.90
CA ARG A 63 9.23 19.63 -23.70
C ARG A 63 10.02 18.63 -22.87
N LEU A 64 11.02 19.09 -22.12
CA LEU A 64 11.86 18.19 -21.33
C LEU A 64 11.05 17.49 -20.24
N THR A 65 10.22 18.24 -19.51
CA THR A 65 9.40 17.71 -18.43
C THR A 65 8.42 16.64 -18.95
N LEU A 66 7.70 16.93 -20.03
CA LEU A 66 6.70 16.01 -20.59
C LEU A 66 7.32 14.82 -21.33
N GLU A 67 8.47 14.98 -21.99
CA GLU A 67 9.19 13.85 -22.58
C GLU A 67 9.78 12.93 -21.51
N LYS A 68 10.31 13.48 -20.40
CA LYS A 68 10.76 12.68 -19.24
C LYS A 68 9.61 11.96 -18.54
N PHE A 69 8.42 12.57 -18.56
CA PHE A 69 7.19 11.94 -18.14
C PHE A 69 6.73 10.80 -19.07
N GLY A 70 7.28 10.70 -20.28
CA GLY A 70 6.91 9.69 -21.28
C GLY A 70 5.77 10.13 -22.22
N ALA A 71 5.45 11.42 -22.27
CA ALA A 71 4.54 11.99 -23.26
C ALA A 71 5.28 12.38 -24.55
N LYS A 72 4.61 12.23 -25.69
CA LYS A 72 5.04 12.77 -26.97
C LYS A 72 4.59 14.24 -27.08
N VAL A 73 5.53 15.14 -27.35
CA VAL A 73 5.25 16.57 -27.47
C VAL A 73 5.32 17.01 -28.94
N THR A 74 4.30 17.73 -29.41
CA THR A 74 4.24 18.35 -30.73
C THR A 74 3.81 19.82 -30.62
N TRP A 75 3.97 20.57 -31.72
CA TRP A 75 3.68 22.01 -31.76
C TRP A 75 2.76 22.34 -32.94
N ASN A 76 1.62 22.98 -32.65
CA ASN A 76 0.76 23.57 -33.66
C ASN A 76 1.09 25.07 -33.81
N ALA A 77 1.81 25.40 -34.88
CA ALA A 77 2.25 26.77 -35.13
C ALA A 77 1.10 27.73 -35.49
N LYS A 78 0.04 27.22 -36.12
CA LYS A 78 -1.10 28.05 -36.56
C LYS A 78 -1.91 28.54 -35.36
N GLU A 79 -2.20 27.61 -34.44
CA GLU A 79 -3.01 27.88 -33.25
C GLU A 79 -2.17 28.34 -32.04
N ARG A 80 -0.82 28.32 -32.17
CA ARG A 80 0.14 28.59 -31.09
C ARG A 80 -0.13 27.73 -29.85
N THR A 81 -0.23 26.42 -30.09
CA THR A 81 -0.60 25.42 -29.07
C THR A 81 0.44 24.32 -28.99
N ALA A 82 0.93 24.03 -27.79
CA ALA A 82 1.71 22.83 -27.52
C ALA A 82 0.78 21.65 -27.24
N ILE A 83 1.03 20.51 -27.86
CA ILE A 83 0.19 19.31 -27.72
C ILE A 83 1.05 18.20 -27.12
N ALA A 84 0.65 17.68 -25.98
CA ALA A 84 1.31 16.57 -25.32
C ALA A 84 0.37 15.36 -25.27
N GLN A 85 0.87 14.19 -25.66
CA GLN A 85 0.09 12.96 -25.68
C GLN A 85 0.79 11.84 -24.92
N LYS A 86 0.07 11.14 -24.04
CA LYS A 86 0.53 9.93 -23.38
C LYS A 86 -0.62 8.93 -23.28
N GLY A 87 -0.49 7.78 -23.95
CA GLY A 87 -1.60 6.85 -24.14
C GLY A 87 -2.79 7.54 -24.83
N ASP A 88 -3.97 7.40 -24.23
CA ASP A 88 -5.23 7.98 -24.70
C ASP A 88 -5.50 9.40 -24.19
N ILE A 89 -4.58 9.98 -23.41
CA ILE A 89 -4.71 11.35 -22.91
C ILE A 89 -3.94 12.30 -23.82
N ILE A 90 -4.66 13.25 -24.42
CA ILE A 90 -4.13 14.39 -25.16
C ILE A 90 -4.40 15.65 -24.35
N VAL A 91 -3.32 16.39 -24.07
CA VAL A 91 -3.38 17.69 -23.41
C VAL A 91 -2.90 18.77 -24.38
N GLU A 92 -3.80 19.69 -24.73
CA GLU A 92 -3.51 20.86 -25.56
C GLU A 92 -3.34 22.11 -24.70
N ILE A 93 -2.24 22.81 -24.90
CA ILE A 93 -1.77 23.92 -24.05
C ILE A 93 -1.56 25.15 -24.94
N PRO A 94 -2.59 26.00 -25.13
CA PRO A 94 -2.47 27.25 -25.87
C PRO A 94 -1.56 28.24 -25.14
N ILE A 95 -0.67 28.90 -25.87
CA ILE A 95 0.23 29.93 -25.29
C ILE A 95 -0.53 31.22 -24.99
N GLY A 96 -0.32 31.78 -23.80
CA GLY A 96 -0.92 33.05 -23.36
C GLY A 96 -2.39 32.93 -22.98
N GLN A 97 -2.85 31.72 -22.63
CA GLN A 97 -4.22 31.49 -22.16
C GLN A 97 -4.19 30.76 -20.81
N LYS A 98 -5.16 31.09 -19.96
CA LYS A 98 -5.39 30.46 -18.64
C LYS A 98 -6.25 29.19 -18.73
N VAL A 99 -6.15 28.48 -19.85
CA VAL A 99 -6.90 27.24 -20.10
C VAL A 99 -6.00 26.23 -20.78
N LEU A 100 -6.27 24.95 -20.52
CA LEU A 100 -5.75 23.81 -21.28
C LEU A 100 -6.91 22.86 -21.59
N TYR A 101 -6.74 22.01 -22.59
CA TYR A 101 -7.77 21.06 -23.01
C TYR A 101 -7.28 19.64 -22.80
N LYS A 102 -8.04 18.81 -22.08
CA LYS A 102 -7.78 17.38 -21.91
C LYS A 102 -8.84 16.60 -22.68
N ASN A 103 -8.48 15.95 -23.78
CA ASN A 103 -9.43 15.20 -24.62
C ASN A 103 -10.70 16.04 -24.92
N ASP A 104 -10.50 17.29 -25.36
CA ASP A 104 -11.53 18.32 -25.61
C ASP A 104 -12.25 18.91 -24.38
N GLU A 105 -12.00 18.42 -23.17
CA GLU A 105 -12.51 19.00 -21.93
C GLU A 105 -11.68 20.23 -21.50
N ILE A 106 -12.36 21.33 -21.15
CA ILE A 106 -11.72 22.57 -20.71
C ILE A 106 -11.29 22.46 -19.25
N ILE A 107 -10.00 22.66 -18.99
CA ILE A 107 -9.43 22.82 -17.66
C ILE A 107 -8.97 24.27 -17.51
N ILE A 108 -9.58 24.97 -16.55
CA ILE A 108 -9.19 26.33 -16.19
C ILE A 108 -7.94 26.25 -15.32
N ASN A 109 -6.94 27.07 -15.63
CA ASN A 109 -5.71 27.15 -14.87
C ASN A 109 -5.50 28.56 -14.30
N GLU A 110 -4.75 28.67 -13.21
CA GLU A 110 -4.49 29.94 -12.54
C GLU A 110 -3.40 30.77 -13.23
N SER A 111 -2.48 30.13 -13.98
CA SER A 111 -1.39 30.77 -14.72
C SER A 111 -1.38 30.40 -16.22
N GLU A 112 -0.67 31.19 -17.02
CA GLU A 112 -0.58 31.04 -18.47
C GLU A 112 0.67 30.25 -18.87
N ALA A 113 0.57 29.46 -19.95
CA ALA A 113 1.76 28.94 -20.61
C ALA A 113 2.46 30.04 -21.41
N LEU A 114 3.78 30.16 -21.25
CA LEU A 114 4.58 31.28 -21.76
C LEU A 114 5.63 30.81 -22.77
N VAL A 115 6.14 31.74 -23.58
CA VAL A 115 7.33 31.51 -24.40
C VAL A 115 8.44 32.44 -23.94
N ILE A 116 9.52 31.87 -23.39
CA ILE A 116 10.71 32.59 -22.90
C ILE A 116 11.92 32.01 -23.63
N ASP A 117 12.73 32.86 -24.25
CA ASP A 117 13.90 32.47 -25.04
C ASP A 117 13.62 31.36 -26.07
N SER A 118 12.51 31.49 -26.79
CA SER A 118 12.02 30.51 -27.77
C SER A 118 11.66 29.13 -27.19
N ARG A 119 11.43 29.04 -25.87
CA ARG A 119 11.02 27.81 -25.17
C ARG A 119 9.65 27.99 -24.56
N THR A 120 8.81 26.98 -24.70
CA THR A 120 7.52 26.93 -24.01
C THR A 120 7.72 26.54 -22.55
N TYR A 121 7.22 27.38 -21.66
CA TYR A 121 7.09 27.10 -20.24
C TYR A 121 5.63 26.84 -19.90
N LEU A 122 5.40 25.89 -19.01
CA LEU A 122 4.06 25.55 -18.57
C LEU A 122 3.92 25.60 -17.05
N PRO A 123 2.71 25.93 -16.57
CA PRO A 123 2.33 25.77 -15.18
C PRO A 123 2.21 24.28 -14.86
N ILE A 124 3.21 23.77 -14.13
CA ILE A 124 3.44 22.32 -13.98
C ILE A 124 2.27 21.57 -13.37
N ARG A 125 1.60 22.19 -12.39
CA ARG A 125 0.50 21.56 -11.67
C ARG A 125 -0.64 21.16 -12.60
N ALA A 126 -1.24 22.13 -13.27
CA ALA A 126 -2.44 21.88 -14.08
C ALA A 126 -2.20 20.90 -15.23
N VAL A 127 -1.01 20.94 -15.85
CA VAL A 127 -0.70 20.01 -16.95
C VAL A 127 -0.52 18.59 -16.41
N MET A 128 0.21 18.40 -15.32
CA MET A 128 0.44 17.07 -14.76
C MET A 128 -0.84 16.49 -14.14
N GLU A 129 -1.66 17.31 -13.48
CA GLU A 129 -2.99 16.91 -12.98
C GLU A 129 -3.93 16.52 -14.13
N ALA A 130 -3.86 17.18 -15.29
CA ALA A 130 -4.61 16.77 -16.48
C ALA A 130 -4.22 15.35 -16.95
N PHE A 131 -2.95 14.97 -16.79
CA PHE A 131 -2.46 13.61 -17.01
C PHE A 131 -2.77 12.63 -15.85
N GLY A 132 -3.48 13.07 -14.82
CA GLY A 132 -3.89 12.24 -13.68
C GLY A 132 -2.80 12.07 -12.62
N CYS A 133 -1.80 12.95 -12.59
CA CYS A 133 -0.80 12.97 -11.52
C CYS A 133 -1.25 13.80 -10.33
N ASP A 134 -0.75 13.47 -9.15
CA ASP A 134 -0.73 14.39 -8.01
C ASP A 134 0.52 15.25 -8.06
N VAL A 135 0.37 16.55 -7.78
CA VAL A 135 1.45 17.51 -7.81
C VAL A 135 1.53 18.26 -6.49
N THR A 136 2.64 18.10 -5.77
CA THR A 136 2.87 18.77 -4.50
C THR A 136 4.12 19.66 -4.54
N TRP A 137 4.11 20.72 -3.74
CA TRP A 137 5.23 21.64 -3.57
C TRP A 137 5.84 21.47 -2.19
N SER A 138 7.16 21.33 -2.10
CA SER A 138 7.91 21.36 -0.84
C SER A 138 8.62 22.69 -0.69
N GLU A 139 8.13 23.54 0.20
CA GLU A 139 8.79 24.81 0.55
C GLU A 139 10.18 24.57 1.15
N ILE A 140 10.33 23.52 1.97
CA ILE A 140 11.58 23.19 2.66
C ILE A 140 12.67 22.78 1.66
N GLN A 141 12.30 22.06 0.59
CA GLN A 141 13.26 21.52 -0.38
C GLN A 141 13.34 22.34 -1.67
N GLY A 142 12.46 23.33 -1.87
CA GLY A 142 12.34 24.06 -3.13
C GLY A 142 12.06 23.12 -4.30
N ALA A 143 11.16 22.16 -4.12
CA ALA A 143 10.95 21.06 -5.06
C ALA A 143 9.47 20.82 -5.38
N VAL A 144 9.18 20.58 -6.66
CA VAL A 144 7.90 20.05 -7.14
C VAL A 144 8.00 18.53 -7.24
N TYR A 145 7.07 17.84 -6.59
CA TYR A 145 6.90 16.40 -6.68
C TYR A 145 5.68 16.10 -7.55
N ILE A 146 5.89 15.28 -8.58
CA ILE A 146 4.85 14.77 -9.45
C ILE A 146 4.80 13.25 -9.28
N ASP A 147 3.71 12.77 -8.70
CA ASP A 147 3.49 11.34 -8.50
C ASP A 147 2.36 10.88 -9.40
N PHE A 148 2.53 9.75 -10.08
CA PHE A 148 1.37 9.15 -10.74
C PHE A 148 0.37 8.79 -9.66
N LYS A 149 -0.91 9.15 -9.85
CA LYS A 149 -1.94 8.39 -9.17
C LYS A 149 -1.77 6.95 -9.62
N LYS A 150 -1.49 6.05 -8.69
CA LYS A 150 -1.69 4.60 -8.87
C LYS A 150 -3.20 4.35 -8.98
N THR A 151 -3.84 4.96 -9.96
CA THR A 151 -5.10 4.41 -10.41
C THR A 151 -4.70 3.17 -11.19
N LEU A 152 -5.26 2.01 -10.83
CA LEU A 152 -5.35 0.82 -11.67
C LEU A 152 -6.08 1.10 -13.03
N ALA A 153 -6.14 2.35 -13.47
CA ALA A 153 -6.87 2.82 -14.62
C ALA A 153 -6.09 2.49 -15.90
N ALA A 154 -6.72 1.61 -16.68
CA ALA A 154 -6.54 1.43 -18.11
C ALA A 154 -5.34 0.60 -18.60
N THR A 155 -4.89 -0.39 -17.82
CA THR A 155 -4.70 -1.68 -18.49
C THR A 155 -6.07 -2.34 -18.50
N ILE A 156 -6.67 -2.55 -19.68
CA ILE A 156 -7.77 -3.52 -19.78
C ILE A 156 -7.12 -4.87 -19.46
N ILE A 157 -7.05 -5.22 -18.18
CA ILE A 157 -6.77 -6.59 -17.77
C ILE A 157 -8.07 -7.32 -18.07
N THR A 158 -8.16 -7.88 -19.28
CA THR A 158 -9.18 -8.90 -19.56
C THR A 158 -8.87 -10.09 -18.68
N VAL A 159 -9.61 -10.17 -17.58
CA VAL A 159 -9.66 -11.35 -16.73
C VAL A 159 -10.39 -12.45 -17.50
N PRO A 160 -9.81 -13.66 -17.66
CA PRO A 160 -10.47 -14.73 -18.39
C PRO A 160 -11.77 -15.16 -17.68
N PRO A 161 -12.76 -15.69 -18.42
CA PRO A 161 -14.01 -16.16 -17.81
C PRO A 161 -13.79 -17.35 -16.85
N THR A 162 -12.71 -18.09 -17.03
CA THR A 162 -12.33 -19.23 -16.19
C THR A 162 -10.84 -19.17 -15.88
N PHE A 163 -10.46 -19.56 -14.67
CA PHE A 163 -9.07 -19.68 -14.25
C PHE A 163 -8.95 -20.64 -13.09
N ASP A 164 -7.91 -21.46 -13.09
CA ASP A 164 -7.64 -22.43 -12.05
C ASP A 164 -6.14 -22.50 -11.76
N LEU A 165 -5.74 -22.23 -10.51
CA LEU A 165 -4.34 -22.29 -10.10
C LEU A 165 -3.74 -23.70 -10.22
N ARG A 166 -4.55 -24.75 -10.28
CA ARG A 166 -4.09 -26.13 -10.49
C ARG A 166 -3.43 -26.31 -11.85
N ASP A 167 -3.92 -25.60 -12.88
CA ASP A 167 -3.32 -25.63 -14.23
C ASP A 167 -1.90 -25.06 -14.25
N TYR A 168 -1.52 -24.30 -13.22
CA TYR A 168 -0.21 -23.66 -13.06
C TYR A 168 0.64 -24.28 -11.94
N ASN A 169 0.21 -25.41 -11.37
CA ASN A 169 0.85 -26.04 -10.21
C ASN A 169 0.98 -25.11 -8.99
N LYS A 170 0.03 -24.20 -8.81
CA LYS A 170 0.00 -23.22 -7.72
C LYS A 170 -0.91 -23.62 -6.55
N VAL A 171 -1.24 -24.90 -6.43
CA VAL A 171 -2.10 -25.42 -5.37
C VAL A 171 -1.37 -26.58 -4.71
N SER A 172 -1.05 -26.44 -3.42
CA SER A 172 -0.51 -27.52 -2.59
C SER A 172 -1.57 -28.60 -2.34
N SER A 173 -1.14 -29.78 -1.89
CA SER A 173 -2.03 -30.87 -1.55
C SER A 173 -3.13 -30.44 -0.57
N VAL A 174 -4.26 -31.13 -0.64
CA VAL A 174 -5.35 -30.95 0.34
C VAL A 174 -4.95 -31.65 1.63
N LYS A 175 -4.97 -30.91 2.73
CA LYS A 175 -4.71 -31.41 4.08
C LYS A 175 -6.03 -31.61 4.84
N ASP A 176 -5.96 -32.21 6.02
CA ASP A 176 -7.13 -32.52 6.85
C ASP A 176 -6.96 -32.00 8.29
N GLN A 177 -7.76 -30.99 8.64
CA GLN A 177 -7.82 -30.40 9.99
C GLN A 177 -8.53 -31.30 11.01
N LYS A 178 -9.19 -32.37 10.56
CA LYS A 178 -9.98 -33.28 11.39
C LYS A 178 -11.05 -32.49 12.20
N GLU A 179 -11.14 -32.76 13.49
CA GLU A 179 -12.12 -32.15 14.40
C GLU A 179 -11.61 -30.86 15.08
N ILE A 180 -10.42 -30.37 14.71
CA ILE A 180 -9.81 -29.21 15.35
C ILE A 180 -10.29 -27.93 14.65
N GLY A 181 -10.56 -26.87 15.41
CA GLY A 181 -10.98 -25.55 14.92
C GLY A 181 -9.91 -24.75 14.14
N ALA A 182 -9.03 -25.41 13.38
CA ALA A 182 -7.84 -24.82 12.77
C ALA A 182 -8.01 -24.36 11.30
N CYS A 183 -9.21 -24.34 10.73
CA CYS A 183 -9.44 -23.94 9.32
C CYS A 183 -8.78 -22.61 8.92
N TRP A 184 -8.72 -21.65 9.86
CA TRP A 184 -8.06 -20.36 9.68
C TRP A 184 -6.54 -20.51 9.44
N ALA A 185 -5.88 -21.44 10.14
CA ALA A 185 -4.46 -21.74 9.96
C ALA A 185 -4.22 -22.44 8.60
N PHE A 186 -5.02 -23.46 8.27
CA PHE A 186 -4.93 -24.16 6.97
C PHE A 186 -5.16 -23.23 5.79
N SER A 187 -6.15 -22.34 5.86
CA SER A 187 -6.44 -21.41 4.78
C SER A 187 -5.39 -20.29 4.67
N THR A 188 -4.83 -19.82 5.80
CA THR A 188 -3.69 -18.89 5.82
C THR A 188 -2.47 -19.51 5.16
N LEU A 189 -2.02 -20.68 5.64
CA LEU A 189 -0.80 -21.33 5.15
C LEU A 189 -0.99 -21.87 3.73
N GLY A 190 -2.17 -22.38 3.39
CA GLY A 190 -2.51 -22.78 2.03
C GLY A 190 -2.47 -21.64 1.01
N ALA A 191 -2.83 -20.42 1.41
CA ALA A 191 -2.68 -19.22 0.57
C ALA A 191 -1.18 -18.84 0.42
N ILE A 192 -0.40 -18.91 1.49
CA ILE A 192 1.07 -18.67 1.47
C ILE A 192 1.79 -19.69 0.58
N GLU A 193 1.50 -20.98 0.75
CA GLU A 193 2.02 -22.06 -0.10
C GLU A 193 1.67 -21.81 -1.56
N SER A 194 0.42 -21.42 -1.84
CA SER A 194 -0.03 -21.09 -3.20
C SER A 194 0.74 -19.93 -3.83
N THR A 195 1.05 -18.87 -3.08
CA THR A 195 1.89 -17.76 -3.56
C THR A 195 3.33 -18.19 -3.87
N LEU A 196 3.87 -19.14 -3.10
CA LEU A 196 5.26 -19.61 -3.27
C LEU A 196 5.43 -20.64 -4.40
N LEU A 197 4.36 -21.36 -4.74
CA LEU A 197 4.36 -22.35 -5.80
C LEU A 197 4.32 -21.72 -7.20
N PRO A 198 4.86 -22.41 -8.22
CA PRO A 198 5.63 -23.66 -8.14
C PRO A 198 7.12 -23.46 -7.80
N GLU A 199 7.59 -22.22 -7.66
CA GLU A 199 9.01 -21.89 -7.52
C GLU A 199 9.61 -22.40 -6.21
N THR A 200 8.81 -22.42 -5.14
CA THR A 200 9.20 -22.92 -3.82
C THR A 200 8.09 -23.80 -3.27
N VAL A 201 8.37 -25.10 -3.20
CA VAL A 201 7.46 -26.09 -2.61
C VAL A 201 7.77 -26.20 -1.13
N LEU A 202 6.81 -25.84 -0.27
CA LEU A 202 6.88 -26.03 1.18
C LEU A 202 5.59 -26.70 1.65
N ASP A 203 5.72 -27.48 2.72
CA ASP A 203 4.62 -27.99 3.52
C ASP A 203 4.74 -27.33 4.89
N LEU A 204 3.85 -26.36 5.16
CA LEU A 204 3.93 -25.50 6.35
C LEU A 204 3.09 -26.07 7.49
N SER A 205 3.54 -25.87 8.73
CA SER A 205 2.86 -26.42 9.94
C SER A 205 1.68 -25.56 10.38
N GLU A 206 0.47 -26.07 10.19
CA GLU A 206 -0.74 -25.46 10.75
C GLU A 206 -0.82 -25.59 12.28
N ASP A 207 -0.23 -26.64 12.86
CA ASP A 207 -0.24 -26.87 14.31
C ASP A 207 0.54 -25.77 15.03
N ASN A 208 1.73 -25.45 14.51
CA ASN A 208 2.56 -24.43 15.12
C ASN A 208 1.90 -23.05 15.10
N LEU A 209 1.36 -22.63 13.95
CA LEU A 209 0.62 -21.36 13.84
C LEU A 209 -0.54 -21.33 14.83
N SER A 210 -1.30 -22.43 14.92
CA SER A 210 -2.52 -22.48 15.73
C SER A 210 -2.27 -22.71 17.24
N LEU A 211 -1.05 -23.06 17.66
CA LEU A 211 -0.66 -23.22 19.07
C LEU A 211 0.24 -22.11 19.60
N THR A 212 1.03 -21.46 18.75
CA THR A 212 2.09 -20.52 19.17
C THR A 212 1.82 -19.06 18.79
N HIS A 213 0.61 -18.76 18.29
CA HIS A 213 0.21 -17.39 17.92
C HIS A 213 0.19 -16.40 19.10
N GLY A 214 0.29 -16.85 20.35
CA GLY A 214 0.52 -16.00 21.53
C GLY A 214 -0.74 -15.40 22.16
N TYR A 215 -1.91 -15.64 21.58
CA TYR A 215 -3.17 -15.28 22.21
C TYR A 215 -3.62 -16.41 23.14
N GLN A 216 -4.29 -16.09 24.25
CA GLN A 216 -4.88 -17.12 25.13
C GLN A 216 -6.21 -17.63 24.55
N VAL A 217 -6.13 -18.18 23.34
CA VAL A 217 -7.23 -18.75 22.55
C VAL A 217 -6.80 -20.15 22.14
N SER A 218 -7.61 -21.16 22.43
CA SER A 218 -7.34 -22.54 22.02
C SER A 218 -7.64 -22.75 20.53
N GLN A 219 -7.02 -23.75 19.91
CA GLN A 219 -7.28 -24.12 18.51
C GLN A 219 -8.78 -24.29 18.20
N ASN A 220 -9.57 -24.82 19.14
CA ASN A 220 -11.01 -25.06 18.96
C ASN A 220 -11.89 -23.80 19.06
N GLN A 221 -11.36 -22.71 19.59
CA GLN A 221 -12.05 -21.41 19.59
C GLN A 221 -11.89 -20.68 18.25
N GLY A 222 -11.06 -21.20 17.34
CA GLY A 222 -10.78 -20.62 16.04
C GLY A 222 -9.78 -19.48 16.10
N GLY A 223 -9.64 -18.79 14.97
CA GLY A 223 -8.76 -17.65 14.83
C GLY A 223 -9.08 -16.86 13.58
N ASP A 224 -8.35 -15.77 13.36
CA ASP A 224 -8.57 -14.86 12.25
C ASP A 224 -7.25 -14.39 11.61
N PHE A 225 -7.37 -13.56 10.59
CA PHE A 225 -6.23 -12.97 9.89
C PHE A 225 -5.30 -12.15 10.79
N ASN A 226 -5.82 -11.44 11.79
CA ASN A 226 -4.98 -10.61 12.66
C ASN A 226 -4.12 -11.50 13.56
N ILE A 227 -4.70 -12.59 14.09
CA ILE A 227 -3.94 -13.61 14.82
C ILE A 227 -2.83 -14.18 13.94
N ALA A 228 -3.17 -14.64 12.73
CA ALA A 228 -2.18 -15.19 11.81
C ALA A 228 -1.09 -14.18 11.44
N MET A 229 -1.46 -12.95 11.07
CA MET A 229 -0.49 -11.93 10.71
C MET A 229 0.39 -11.50 11.88
N SER A 230 -0.09 -11.49 13.12
CA SER A 230 0.77 -11.17 14.26
C SER A 230 1.91 -12.19 14.41
N TYR A 231 1.62 -13.48 14.26
CA TYR A 231 2.58 -14.58 14.28
C TYR A 231 3.58 -14.47 13.13
N LEU A 232 3.10 -14.19 11.92
CA LEU A 232 3.93 -14.06 10.72
C LEU A 232 4.82 -12.80 10.77
N ALA A 233 4.27 -11.64 11.17
CA ALA A 233 4.97 -10.36 11.16
C ALA A 233 6.05 -10.24 12.24
N ARG A 234 5.97 -11.04 13.30
CA ARG A 234 7.02 -11.13 14.35
C ARG A 234 8.01 -12.27 14.11
N TRP A 235 7.90 -12.96 12.97
CA TRP A 235 8.76 -14.08 12.56
C TRP A 235 8.76 -15.30 13.49
N ASP A 236 7.65 -15.54 14.20
CA ASP A 236 7.47 -16.82 14.89
C ASP A 236 7.25 -17.96 13.86
N GLY A 237 6.82 -17.63 12.63
CA GLY A 237 6.80 -18.56 11.50
C GLY A 237 6.54 -17.88 10.14
N PRO A 238 6.11 -18.64 9.12
CA PRO A 238 5.68 -20.04 9.20
C PRO A 238 6.87 -21.00 9.30
N ILE A 239 6.66 -22.16 9.91
CA ILE A 239 7.63 -23.26 9.99
C ILE A 239 7.19 -24.44 9.12
N LEU A 240 8.02 -25.48 8.99
CA LEU A 240 7.67 -26.68 8.23
C LEU A 240 6.79 -27.63 9.05
N GLU A 241 5.88 -28.33 8.39
CA GLU A 241 5.10 -29.44 8.96
C GLU A 241 6.03 -30.51 9.56
N ALA A 242 7.18 -30.78 8.93
CA ALA A 242 8.17 -31.72 9.43
C ALA A 242 8.82 -31.30 10.77
N ASP A 243 8.76 -30.02 11.13
CA ASP A 243 9.31 -29.50 12.39
C ASP A 243 8.26 -29.48 13.52
N ASP A 244 6.97 -29.55 13.19
CA ASP A 244 5.84 -29.54 14.14
C ASP A 244 4.61 -30.18 13.48
N LEU A 245 4.32 -31.44 13.81
CA LEU A 245 3.38 -32.29 13.09
C LEU A 245 1.93 -32.03 13.50
N TYR A 246 1.04 -31.93 12.53
CA TYR A 246 -0.35 -31.62 12.78
C TYR A 246 -1.11 -32.68 13.60
N GLY A 247 -1.80 -32.19 14.63
CA GLY A 247 -2.80 -32.95 15.38
C GLY A 247 -2.23 -33.81 16.52
N ASP A 248 -0.97 -33.60 16.92
CA ASP A 248 -0.45 -34.14 18.19
C ASP A 248 -0.69 -33.19 19.39
N LEU A 249 -1.09 -31.95 19.11
CA LEU A 249 -1.37 -30.87 20.08
C LEU A 249 -0.13 -30.40 20.86
N ILE A 250 1.07 -30.59 20.30
CA ILE A 250 2.36 -30.30 20.96
C ILE A 250 3.18 -29.35 20.08
N ALA A 251 3.18 -28.07 20.44
CA ALA A 251 3.98 -27.09 19.72
C ALA A 251 5.49 -27.23 19.89
N ASN A 252 6.22 -27.17 18.77
CA ASN A 252 7.67 -27.01 18.77
C ASN A 252 8.10 -25.53 18.85
N ASN A 253 8.30 -25.03 20.07
CA ASN A 253 8.73 -23.65 20.32
C ASN A 253 10.19 -23.35 19.91
N ASN A 254 10.97 -24.37 19.52
CA ASN A 254 12.36 -24.20 19.09
C ASN A 254 12.49 -24.09 17.57
N ALA A 255 11.44 -24.43 16.82
CA ALA A 255 11.40 -24.25 15.38
C ALA A 255 11.52 -22.75 15.02
N ARG A 256 11.95 -22.49 13.79
CA ARG A 256 12.22 -21.14 13.29
C ARG A 256 11.55 -20.95 11.94
N ALA A 257 11.11 -19.72 11.69
CA ALA A 257 10.48 -19.38 10.44
C ALA A 257 11.37 -19.75 9.24
N VAL A 258 10.78 -20.40 8.23
CA VAL A 258 11.48 -20.73 6.97
C VAL A 258 11.31 -19.66 5.90
N LYS A 259 10.31 -18.79 6.09
CA LYS A 259 10.01 -17.63 5.26
C LYS A 259 9.58 -16.48 6.15
N HIS A 260 9.74 -15.25 5.66
CA HIS A 260 9.19 -14.07 6.32
C HIS A 260 8.12 -13.43 5.43
N VAL A 261 6.91 -13.30 5.94
CA VAL A 261 5.84 -12.54 5.28
C VAL A 261 6.09 -11.05 5.49
N GLN A 262 6.16 -10.30 4.39
CA GLN A 262 6.50 -8.87 4.40
C GLN A 262 5.34 -7.99 3.93
N GLU A 263 4.35 -8.58 3.23
CA GLU A 263 3.14 -7.86 2.81
C GLU A 263 1.94 -8.82 2.76
N ALA A 264 0.83 -8.38 3.33
CA ALA A 264 -0.45 -9.06 3.26
C ALA A 264 -1.59 -8.06 3.13
N LEU A 265 -2.46 -8.25 2.13
CA LEU A 265 -3.54 -7.34 1.77
C LEU A 265 -4.89 -7.89 2.23
N VAL A 266 -5.77 -7.00 2.67
CA VAL A 266 -7.18 -7.27 2.95
C VAL A 266 -8.01 -6.67 1.82
N LEU A 267 -8.57 -7.51 0.95
CA LEU A 267 -9.33 -7.01 -0.20
C LEU A 267 -10.75 -6.60 0.22
N PRO A 268 -11.33 -5.55 -0.41
CA PRO A 268 -12.69 -5.12 -0.11
C PRO A 268 -13.72 -6.24 -0.29
N SER A 269 -14.71 -6.25 0.58
CA SER A 269 -15.79 -7.22 0.57
C SER A 269 -16.49 -7.28 -0.79
N LYS A 270 -16.69 -8.50 -1.29
CA LYS A 270 -17.33 -8.83 -2.57
C LYS A 270 -16.69 -8.19 -3.80
N ASN A 271 -15.45 -7.68 -3.70
CA ASN A 271 -14.71 -7.18 -4.87
C ASN A 271 -14.11 -8.35 -5.67
N TYR A 272 -14.96 -9.01 -6.46
CA TYR A 272 -14.56 -10.20 -7.22
C TYR A 272 -13.48 -9.91 -8.26
N LEU A 273 -13.44 -8.70 -8.82
CA LEU A 273 -12.37 -8.31 -9.70
C LEU A 273 -11.02 -8.30 -8.97
N ALA A 274 -10.95 -7.71 -7.77
CA ALA A 274 -9.74 -7.72 -6.96
C ALA A 274 -9.32 -9.16 -6.60
N ILE A 275 -10.25 -10.02 -6.19
CA ILE A 275 -9.98 -11.44 -5.90
C ILE A 275 -9.39 -12.14 -7.13
N LYS A 276 -10.03 -12.00 -8.30
CA LYS A 276 -9.56 -12.60 -9.56
C LYS A 276 -8.18 -12.09 -9.96
N LEU A 277 -7.92 -10.78 -9.82
CA LEU A 277 -6.61 -10.20 -10.09
C LEU A 277 -5.55 -10.72 -9.12
N SER A 278 -5.88 -10.89 -7.84
CA SER A 278 -4.97 -11.45 -6.85
C SER A 278 -4.57 -12.89 -7.15
N LEU A 279 -5.51 -13.71 -7.62
CA LEU A 279 -5.23 -15.07 -8.10
C LEU A 279 -4.26 -15.08 -9.29
N LEU A 280 -4.44 -14.16 -10.23
CA LEU A 280 -3.58 -14.05 -11.42
C LEU A 280 -2.17 -13.56 -11.08
N LEU A 281 -2.05 -12.61 -10.16
CA LEU A 281 -0.79 -11.93 -9.85
C LEU A 281 0.05 -12.65 -8.80
N TYR A 282 -0.60 -13.30 -7.83
CA TYR A 282 0.08 -13.80 -6.64
C TYR A 282 -0.18 -15.30 -6.47
N GLY A 283 -1.41 -15.66 -6.08
CA GLY A 283 -1.78 -17.02 -5.71
C GLY A 283 -3.12 -17.05 -4.97
N GLY A 284 -3.35 -18.12 -4.24
CA GLY A 284 -4.60 -18.38 -3.52
C GLY A 284 -5.01 -17.26 -2.57
N VAL A 285 -6.32 -17.03 -2.47
CA VAL A 285 -6.90 -16.00 -1.60
C VAL A 285 -7.63 -16.69 -0.46
N GLN A 286 -7.19 -16.46 0.78
CA GLN A 286 -7.94 -16.93 1.95
C GLN A 286 -9.27 -16.19 2.03
N THR A 287 -10.36 -16.94 2.26
CA THR A 287 -11.69 -16.37 2.47
C THR A 287 -12.46 -17.10 3.56
N SER A 288 -13.39 -16.39 4.19
CA SER A 288 -14.31 -16.96 5.18
C SER A 288 -15.65 -17.35 4.56
N MET A 289 -16.31 -18.34 5.16
CA MET A 289 -17.66 -18.78 4.80
C MET A 289 -18.41 -19.39 5.99
N TYR A 290 -19.70 -19.63 5.81
CA TYR A 290 -20.44 -20.53 6.69
C TYR A 290 -20.31 -21.96 6.14
N PHE A 291 -20.06 -22.92 7.02
CA PHE A 291 -19.94 -24.33 6.68
C PHE A 291 -20.46 -25.19 7.82
N ASP A 292 -21.27 -26.20 7.52
CA ASP A 292 -21.76 -27.15 8.52
C ASP A 292 -21.57 -28.58 7.97
N SER A 293 -20.53 -29.25 8.47
CA SER A 293 -20.16 -30.60 8.05
C SER A 293 -21.26 -31.63 8.32
N SER A 294 -22.17 -31.37 9.27
CA SER A 294 -23.27 -32.28 9.58
C SER A 294 -24.34 -32.33 8.49
N ILE A 295 -24.44 -31.28 7.68
CA ILE A 295 -25.41 -31.17 6.58
C ILE A 295 -24.76 -31.24 5.20
N ILE A 296 -23.43 -31.24 5.09
CA ILE A 296 -22.70 -31.32 3.83
C ILE A 296 -22.38 -32.80 3.53
N LYS A 297 -23.45 -33.51 3.17
CA LYS A 297 -23.49 -34.94 2.84
C LYS A 297 -24.57 -35.19 1.81
N GLU A 298 -24.70 -36.44 1.35
CA GLU A 298 -25.79 -36.82 0.44
C GLU A 298 -27.17 -36.40 1.02
N GLY A 299 -27.97 -35.71 0.20
CA GLY A 299 -29.25 -35.13 0.62
C GLY A 299 -29.15 -33.76 1.32
N SER A 300 -27.98 -33.11 1.29
CA SER A 300 -27.81 -31.72 1.76
C SER A 300 -28.77 -30.76 1.05
N SER A 301 -29.23 -29.74 1.77
CA SER A 301 -29.98 -28.63 1.19
C SER A 301 -29.11 -27.51 0.61
N ILE A 302 -27.79 -27.56 0.81
CA ILE A 302 -26.86 -26.48 0.45
C ILE A 302 -25.61 -26.94 -0.31
N PHE A 303 -25.37 -28.26 -0.40
CA PHE A 303 -24.22 -28.83 -1.10
C PHE A 303 -24.63 -29.96 -2.04
N ASN A 304 -24.31 -29.83 -3.32
CA ASN A 304 -24.50 -30.90 -4.29
C ASN A 304 -23.23 -31.76 -4.32
N THR A 305 -23.33 -33.01 -3.87
CA THR A 305 -22.21 -33.96 -3.83
C THR A 305 -21.77 -34.44 -5.22
N GLU A 306 -22.64 -34.44 -6.22
CA GLU A 306 -22.31 -34.89 -7.59
C GLU A 306 -21.44 -33.87 -8.32
N THR A 307 -21.69 -32.58 -8.08
CA THR A 307 -21.00 -31.46 -8.74
C THR A 307 -20.03 -30.72 -7.82
N SER A 308 -19.94 -31.15 -6.55
CA SER A 308 -19.22 -30.45 -5.48
C SER A 308 -19.58 -28.97 -5.36
N ALA A 309 -20.86 -28.64 -5.53
CA ALA A 309 -21.33 -27.25 -5.61
C ALA A 309 -22.01 -26.80 -4.30
N PHE A 310 -21.48 -25.76 -3.68
CA PHE A 310 -21.93 -25.17 -2.43
C PHE A 310 -22.61 -23.81 -2.65
N TYR A 311 -23.77 -23.62 -2.04
CA TYR A 311 -24.42 -22.32 -1.99
C TYR A 311 -25.23 -22.13 -0.70
N TYR A 312 -24.80 -21.19 0.14
CA TYR A 312 -25.50 -20.83 1.35
C TYR A 312 -26.07 -19.40 1.31
N LYS A 313 -27.36 -19.28 1.64
CA LYS A 313 -28.11 -18.01 1.70
C LYS A 313 -28.78 -17.74 3.05
N GLY A 314 -28.40 -18.50 4.08
CA GLY A 314 -29.02 -18.43 5.42
C GLY A 314 -28.49 -17.28 6.28
N ASN A 315 -28.76 -17.32 7.58
CA ASN A 315 -28.39 -16.26 8.54
C ASN A 315 -27.45 -16.71 9.67
N ALA A 316 -27.07 -17.99 9.74
CA ALA A 316 -26.00 -18.46 10.60
C ALA A 316 -24.68 -17.74 10.30
N LYS A 317 -23.87 -17.56 11.34
CA LYS A 317 -22.61 -16.81 11.30
C LYS A 317 -21.51 -17.59 10.56
N ILE A 318 -20.54 -16.87 10.02
CA ILE A 318 -19.27 -17.43 9.52
C ILE A 318 -18.64 -18.31 10.61
N ASN A 319 -18.12 -19.47 10.21
CA ASN A 319 -17.47 -20.43 11.10
C ASN A 319 -16.38 -21.27 10.39
N HIS A 320 -16.06 -20.99 9.13
CA HIS A 320 -15.09 -21.75 8.36
C HIS A 320 -14.29 -20.84 7.43
N ALA A 321 -13.07 -21.27 7.07
CA ALA A 321 -12.20 -20.56 6.14
C ALA A 321 -11.60 -21.53 5.12
N VAL A 322 -11.48 -21.07 3.88
CA VAL A 322 -10.98 -21.85 2.73
C VAL A 322 -10.06 -20.98 1.87
N VAL A 323 -9.41 -21.58 0.88
CA VAL A 323 -8.59 -20.84 -0.10
C VAL A 323 -9.33 -20.82 -1.44
N ILE A 324 -9.67 -19.64 -1.95
CA ILE A 324 -10.07 -19.49 -3.35
C ILE A 324 -8.83 -19.76 -4.19
N ILE A 325 -8.93 -20.70 -5.12
CA ILE A 325 -7.85 -21.11 -6.02
C ILE A 325 -8.19 -20.91 -7.50
N GLY A 326 -9.37 -20.39 -7.80
CA GLY A 326 -9.82 -20.20 -9.18
C GLY A 326 -11.26 -19.72 -9.26
N TRP A 327 -11.76 -19.62 -10.48
CA TRP A 327 -13.15 -19.30 -10.76
C TRP A 327 -13.58 -19.85 -12.12
N ASP A 328 -14.90 -20.00 -12.27
CA ASP A 328 -15.55 -20.33 -13.53
C ASP A 328 -16.84 -19.50 -13.64
N ASP A 329 -16.85 -18.49 -14.51
CA ASP A 329 -18.00 -17.62 -14.80
C ASP A 329 -19.13 -18.35 -15.55
N HIS A 330 -18.87 -19.54 -16.07
CA HIS A 330 -19.82 -20.39 -16.77
C HIS A 330 -20.23 -21.62 -15.96
N PHE A 331 -19.81 -21.71 -14.69
CA PHE A 331 -20.24 -22.80 -13.81
C PHE A 331 -21.75 -22.75 -13.63
N SER A 332 -22.44 -23.74 -14.18
CA SER A 332 -23.90 -23.70 -14.30
C SER A 332 -24.57 -23.59 -12.95
N LYS A 333 -25.53 -22.65 -12.83
CA LYS A 333 -26.39 -22.50 -11.66
C LYS A 333 -27.22 -23.76 -11.34
N GLU A 334 -27.43 -24.63 -12.33
CA GLU A 334 -28.14 -25.90 -12.18
C GLU A 334 -27.30 -26.97 -11.47
N ASN A 335 -25.99 -26.73 -11.30
CA ASN A 335 -25.13 -27.62 -10.52
C ASN A 335 -25.40 -27.54 -9.01
N PHE A 336 -26.03 -26.47 -8.52
CA PHE A 336 -26.31 -26.27 -7.09
C PHE A 336 -27.67 -26.87 -6.67
N VAL A 337 -27.78 -27.32 -5.41
CA VAL A 337 -29.05 -27.82 -4.86
C VAL A 337 -30.14 -26.75 -4.84
N VAL A 338 -29.76 -25.54 -4.45
CA VAL A 338 -30.58 -24.34 -4.55
C VAL A 338 -30.04 -23.55 -5.72
N THR A 339 -30.84 -23.25 -6.73
CA THR A 339 -30.39 -22.51 -7.91
C THR A 339 -30.04 -21.06 -7.56
N PRO A 340 -28.79 -20.59 -7.81
CA PRO A 340 -28.41 -19.18 -7.73
C PRO A 340 -29.09 -18.33 -8.81
N GLU A 341 -28.92 -17.00 -8.74
CA GLU A 341 -29.54 -16.09 -9.71
C GLU A 341 -28.95 -16.23 -11.12
N ALA A 342 -27.65 -16.48 -11.22
CA ALA A 342 -26.94 -16.72 -12.48
C ALA A 342 -25.82 -17.76 -12.31
N ASP A 343 -25.24 -18.16 -13.43
CA ASP A 343 -24.03 -18.99 -13.48
C ASP A 343 -22.85 -18.25 -12.82
N GLY A 344 -21.86 -19.02 -12.37
CA GLY A 344 -20.63 -18.48 -11.82
C GLY A 344 -20.31 -18.99 -10.41
N ALA A 345 -19.08 -19.46 -10.25
CA ALA A 345 -18.57 -19.95 -8.97
C ALA A 345 -17.08 -19.66 -8.80
N PHE A 346 -16.67 -19.48 -7.54
CA PHE A 346 -15.28 -19.64 -7.14
C PHE A 346 -14.94 -21.12 -6.98
N ILE A 347 -13.70 -21.49 -7.29
CA ILE A 347 -13.13 -22.81 -7.02
C ILE A 347 -12.35 -22.68 -5.71
N CYS A 348 -12.68 -23.50 -4.72
CA CYS A 348 -12.13 -23.41 -3.38
C CYS A 348 -11.42 -24.71 -2.98
N LYS A 349 -10.24 -24.58 -2.37
CA LYS A 349 -9.53 -25.64 -1.66
C LYS A 349 -9.97 -25.68 -0.20
N ASN A 350 -10.47 -26.83 0.26
CA ASN A 350 -10.86 -27.05 1.64
C ASN A 350 -9.72 -27.68 2.47
N SER A 351 -9.97 -27.87 3.76
CA SER A 351 -9.07 -28.49 4.75
C SER A 351 -9.70 -29.70 5.44
N TYR A 352 -10.58 -30.43 4.75
CA TYR A 352 -11.26 -31.64 5.26
C TYR A 352 -10.83 -32.91 4.52
N GLY A 353 -9.59 -32.94 4.04
CA GLY A 353 -9.04 -34.08 3.31
C GLY A 353 -9.61 -34.25 1.90
N GLU A 354 -9.03 -35.21 1.17
CA GLU A 354 -9.36 -35.49 -0.23
C GLU A 354 -10.73 -36.18 -0.39
N ASP A 355 -11.25 -36.82 0.65
CA ASP A 355 -12.58 -37.45 0.63
C ASP A 355 -13.73 -36.44 0.51
N PHE A 356 -13.46 -35.16 0.78
CA PHE A 356 -14.44 -34.08 0.67
C PHE A 356 -14.57 -33.56 -0.78
N GLY A 357 -15.78 -33.46 -1.30
CA GLY A 357 -16.05 -32.85 -2.61
C GLY A 357 -15.31 -33.57 -3.74
N SER A 358 -14.62 -32.80 -4.59
CA SER A 358 -13.80 -33.32 -5.69
C SER A 358 -12.33 -33.28 -5.28
N GLU A 359 -11.90 -34.27 -4.50
CA GLU A 359 -10.51 -34.37 -4.00
C GLU A 359 -10.13 -33.15 -3.14
N GLY A 360 -11.02 -32.77 -2.23
CA GLY A 360 -10.89 -31.60 -1.35
C GLY A 360 -11.21 -30.25 -2.01
N ILE A 361 -11.56 -30.26 -3.30
CA ILE A 361 -11.92 -29.06 -4.07
C ILE A 361 -13.42 -29.00 -4.28
N PHE A 362 -13.98 -27.80 -4.24
CA PHE A 362 -15.41 -27.57 -4.42
C PHE A 362 -15.71 -26.19 -5.01
N TYR A 363 -16.90 -26.02 -5.58
CA TYR A 363 -17.36 -24.79 -6.19
C TYR A 363 -18.27 -24.03 -5.24
N VAL A 364 -18.01 -22.74 -5.02
CA VAL A 364 -18.86 -21.87 -4.20
C VAL A 364 -19.51 -20.82 -5.09
N SER A 365 -20.83 -20.78 -5.12
CA SER A 365 -21.56 -19.81 -5.96
C SER A 365 -21.12 -18.38 -5.65
N TYR A 366 -20.99 -17.52 -6.67
CA TYR A 366 -20.83 -16.08 -6.48
C TYR A 366 -21.95 -15.43 -5.67
N TYR A 367 -23.10 -16.08 -5.55
CA TYR A 367 -24.24 -15.61 -4.78
C TYR A 367 -24.23 -16.08 -3.33
N ASP A 368 -23.27 -16.93 -2.94
CA ASP A 368 -23.10 -17.32 -1.54
C ASP A 368 -22.98 -16.09 -0.64
N LYS A 369 -23.60 -16.16 0.53
CA LYS A 369 -23.71 -15.00 1.43
C LYS A 369 -22.36 -14.45 1.88
N TYR A 370 -21.37 -15.31 2.10
CA TYR A 370 -20.12 -14.95 2.77
C TYR A 370 -18.88 -15.10 1.89
N ILE A 371 -18.92 -15.93 0.83
CA ILE A 371 -17.74 -16.08 -0.04
C ILE A 371 -17.27 -14.72 -0.54
N GLY A 372 -15.97 -14.44 -0.43
CA GLY A 372 -15.44 -13.18 -0.91
C GLY A 372 -15.75 -11.97 -0.03
N THR A 373 -16.29 -12.10 1.20
CA THR A 373 -16.52 -10.94 2.10
C THR A 373 -15.32 -10.59 2.98
N GLU A 374 -14.55 -11.59 3.36
CA GLU A 374 -13.30 -11.47 4.14
C GLU A 374 -12.21 -12.10 3.29
N ASN A 375 -11.29 -11.31 2.75
CA ASN A 375 -10.33 -11.76 1.74
C ASN A 375 -8.92 -11.37 2.12
N TYR A 376 -8.01 -12.34 2.19
CA TYR A 376 -6.63 -12.11 2.59
C TYR A 376 -5.67 -12.67 1.53
N VAL A 377 -4.70 -11.84 1.13
CA VAL A 377 -3.74 -12.16 0.08
C VAL A 377 -2.34 -11.89 0.59
N PHE A 378 -1.46 -12.88 0.51
CA PHE A 378 -0.05 -12.74 0.87
C PHE A 378 0.74 -12.45 -0.40
N THR A 379 1.17 -11.20 -0.57
CA THR A 379 1.73 -10.67 -1.83
C THR A 379 3.24 -10.59 -1.82
N ARG A 380 3.87 -10.56 -0.64
CA ARG A 380 5.33 -10.55 -0.50
C ARG A 380 5.79 -11.50 0.59
N ILE A 381 6.43 -12.59 0.17
CA ILE A 381 6.99 -13.62 1.05
C ILE A 381 8.47 -13.77 0.68
N GLU A 382 9.35 -13.57 1.66
CA GLU A 382 10.80 -13.52 1.45
C GLU A 382 11.53 -14.65 2.18
N SER A 383 12.83 -14.79 1.89
CA SER A 383 13.71 -15.69 2.64
C SER A 383 13.76 -15.30 4.11
N ALA A 384 13.89 -16.27 5.02
CA ALA A 384 14.11 -16.03 6.45
C ALA A 384 15.47 -15.36 6.79
N ASN A 385 16.29 -15.05 5.79
CA ASN A 385 17.59 -14.36 5.92
C ASN A 385 17.55 -12.94 5.32
N ASN A 386 16.35 -12.41 5.03
CA ASN A 386 16.18 -11.12 4.35
C ASN A 386 16.64 -9.92 5.21
N TYR A 387 16.68 -10.10 6.52
CA TYR A 387 17.13 -9.15 7.54
C TYR A 387 17.77 -9.89 8.71
N SER A 388 18.69 -9.24 9.42
CA SER A 388 19.33 -9.79 10.62
C SER A 388 18.45 -9.67 11.86
N PHE A 389 17.69 -8.56 12.00
CA PHE A 389 16.87 -8.28 13.17
C PHE A 389 15.50 -7.70 12.80
N ASN A 390 14.49 -8.06 13.59
CA ASN A 390 13.13 -7.50 13.58
C ASN A 390 12.86 -6.90 14.96
N TYR A 391 12.82 -5.58 15.03
CA TYR A 391 12.45 -4.85 16.24
C TYR A 391 10.96 -4.56 16.21
N GLY A 392 10.23 -4.94 17.25
CA GLY A 392 8.83 -4.62 17.43
C GLY A 392 8.41 -4.89 18.86
N THR A 393 7.36 -4.22 19.31
CA THR A 393 6.83 -4.30 20.68
C THR A 393 5.39 -4.80 20.70
N ASP A 394 4.77 -4.90 19.52
CA ASP A 394 3.43 -5.38 19.25
C ASP A 394 3.40 -6.90 19.02
N ARG A 395 3.57 -7.70 20.08
CA ARG A 395 3.65 -9.17 19.96
C ARG A 395 2.38 -9.76 19.33
N LEU A 396 1.21 -9.33 19.78
CA LEU A 396 -0.09 -9.72 19.24
C LEU A 396 -0.51 -8.87 18.04
N GLY A 397 0.28 -7.87 17.63
CA GLY A 397 0.02 -7.06 16.45
C GLY A 397 -1.30 -6.29 16.54
N TRP A 398 -2.02 -6.23 15.44
CA TRP A 398 -3.19 -5.36 15.31
C TRP A 398 -4.45 -5.93 16.00
N VAL A 399 -4.65 -5.56 17.28
CA VAL A 399 -5.88 -5.86 18.04
C VAL A 399 -6.75 -4.62 18.29
N GLY A 400 -6.24 -3.44 17.95
CA GLY A 400 -6.85 -2.15 18.25
C GLY A 400 -6.49 -1.02 17.30
N ARG A 401 -7.13 0.14 17.51
CA ARG A 401 -6.81 1.36 16.78
C ARG A 401 -6.71 2.55 17.71
N LEU A 402 -5.75 3.43 17.45
CA LEU A 402 -5.51 4.68 18.16
C LEU A 402 -5.57 5.86 17.19
N GLY A 403 -5.80 7.05 17.75
CA GLY A 403 -5.80 8.30 17.00
C GLY A 403 -6.48 9.43 17.76
N TYR A 404 -6.53 10.59 17.10
CA TYR A 404 -6.98 11.85 17.70
C TYR A 404 -8.29 12.35 17.07
N GLY A 405 -9.19 11.43 16.69
CA GLY A 405 -10.48 11.77 16.07
C GLY A 405 -10.37 12.41 14.70
N ASN A 406 -9.30 12.10 13.96
CA ASN A 406 -9.08 12.55 12.60
C ASN A 406 -8.30 11.49 11.81
N ASP A 407 -8.24 11.65 10.49
CA ASP A 407 -7.66 10.67 9.56
C ASP A 407 -6.14 10.59 9.62
N THR A 408 -5.48 11.52 10.32
CA THR A 408 -4.03 11.66 10.33
C THR A 408 -3.45 11.59 11.74
N ALA A 409 -2.41 10.77 11.92
CA ALA A 409 -1.65 10.76 13.16
C ALA A 409 -0.18 10.43 12.89
N TYR A 410 0.68 10.84 13.82
CA TYR A 410 2.05 10.37 13.92
C TYR A 410 2.09 9.30 15.01
N PHE A 411 2.81 8.21 14.75
CA PHE A 411 3.15 7.21 15.73
C PHE A 411 4.62 6.85 15.60
N ALA A 412 5.24 6.48 16.70
CA ALA A 412 6.66 6.22 16.76
C ALA A 412 6.98 5.14 17.78
N ASN A 413 8.12 4.50 17.58
CA ASN A 413 8.67 3.58 18.56
C ASN A 413 10.19 3.73 18.55
N ALA A 414 10.80 3.59 19.71
CA ALA A 414 12.24 3.72 19.90
C ALA A 414 12.90 2.36 20.12
N TYR A 415 14.01 2.13 19.42
CA TYR A 415 14.69 0.83 19.40
C TYR A 415 16.16 1.00 19.73
N THR A 416 16.72 -0.01 20.40
CA THR A 416 18.16 -0.11 20.67
C THR A 416 18.76 -1.17 19.75
N PRO A 417 19.75 -0.84 18.90
CA PRO A 417 20.44 -1.83 18.07
C PRO A 417 21.01 -2.99 18.90
N ASN A 418 20.96 -4.22 18.38
CA ASN A 418 21.47 -5.43 19.03
C ASN A 418 22.99 -5.52 18.94
N THR A 419 23.56 -4.86 17.94
CA THR A 419 25.01 -4.72 17.74
C THR A 419 25.42 -3.25 17.82
N LYS A 420 26.74 -2.99 17.88
CA LYS A 420 27.28 -1.63 17.97
C LYS A 420 26.92 -0.74 16.78
N LYS A 421 26.57 -1.35 15.64
CA LYS A 421 26.34 -0.67 14.38
C LYS A 421 25.50 -1.54 13.47
N GLU A 422 24.35 -1.02 13.06
CA GLU A 422 23.42 -1.72 12.17
C GLU A 422 22.96 -0.82 11.03
N SER A 423 22.38 -1.48 10.04
CA SER A 423 21.84 -0.91 8.82
C SER A 423 20.33 -1.04 8.85
N LEU A 424 19.61 0.02 9.20
CA LEU A 424 18.15 0.08 9.10
C LEU A 424 17.74 0.09 7.61
N ARG A 425 16.93 -0.88 7.20
CA ARG A 425 16.61 -1.14 5.79
C ARG A 425 15.14 -1.03 5.44
N ALA A 426 14.26 -1.31 6.40
CA ALA A 426 12.82 -1.23 6.19
C ALA A 426 12.08 -0.99 7.50
N VAL A 427 10.81 -0.61 7.36
CA VAL A 427 9.88 -0.40 8.47
C VAL A 427 8.56 -1.10 8.16
N GLY A 428 8.02 -1.83 9.14
CA GLY A 428 6.76 -2.57 9.02
C GLY A 428 5.63 -1.94 9.82
N PHE A 429 4.45 -1.79 9.23
CA PHE A 429 3.25 -1.29 9.92
C PHE A 429 1.97 -1.72 9.19
N TYR A 430 0.81 -1.48 9.81
CA TYR A 430 -0.49 -1.76 9.21
C TYR A 430 -1.15 -0.50 8.65
N ALA A 431 -1.70 -0.60 7.44
CA ALA A 431 -2.72 0.32 6.96
C ALA A 431 -4.09 -0.15 7.47
N THR A 432 -4.79 0.68 8.22
CA THR A 432 -6.04 0.28 8.88
C THR A 432 -7.26 0.32 7.95
N ASP A 433 -7.13 0.99 6.81
CA ASP A 433 -8.12 1.05 5.72
C ASP A 433 -7.42 1.29 4.36
N GLN A 434 -8.19 1.29 3.28
CA GLN A 434 -7.71 1.58 1.93
C GLN A 434 -7.24 3.03 1.75
N ASP A 435 -6.56 3.30 0.63
CA ASP A 435 -6.13 4.63 0.20
C ASP A 435 -5.30 5.37 1.27
N THR A 436 -4.42 4.64 1.98
CA THR A 436 -3.64 5.17 3.10
C THR A 436 -2.31 5.74 2.63
N ASP A 437 -2.08 7.02 2.92
CA ASP A 437 -0.78 7.68 2.72
C ASP A 437 0.10 7.53 3.95
N TYR A 438 1.41 7.50 3.73
CA TYR A 438 2.39 7.46 4.81
C TYR A 438 3.64 8.29 4.52
N GLU A 439 4.26 8.78 5.59
CA GLU A 439 5.59 9.36 5.61
C GLU A 439 6.38 8.73 6.76
N ILE A 440 7.60 8.25 6.49
CA ILE A 440 8.48 7.59 7.47
C ILE A 440 9.67 8.50 7.75
N TYR A 441 9.97 8.70 9.03
CA TYR A 441 11.06 9.51 9.51
C TYR A 441 11.97 8.71 10.45
N LEU A 442 13.25 9.10 10.49
CA LEU A 442 14.25 8.56 11.39
C LEU A 442 14.75 9.64 12.35
N VAL A 443 14.85 9.28 13.63
CA VAL A 443 15.52 10.05 14.68
C VAL A 443 16.71 9.24 15.19
N ASN A 444 17.93 9.65 14.84
CA ASN A 444 19.14 9.05 15.40
C ASN A 444 19.47 9.65 16.77
N HIS A 445 20.18 8.88 17.60
CA HIS A 445 20.60 9.29 18.95
C HIS A 445 19.42 9.68 19.85
N PHE A 446 18.31 8.95 19.74
CA PHE A 446 17.09 9.21 20.49
C PHE A 446 17.29 8.95 21.99
N LYS A 447 16.97 9.94 22.82
CA LYS A 447 17.06 9.85 24.28
C LYS A 447 15.74 10.17 24.96
N THR A 448 15.02 11.15 24.43
CA THR A 448 13.77 11.65 25.01
C THR A 448 12.81 12.08 23.91
N PRO A 449 11.50 12.24 24.20
CA PRO A 449 10.53 12.76 23.23
C PRO A 449 10.88 14.13 22.64
N LEU A 450 11.73 14.94 23.31
CA LEU A 450 12.21 16.20 22.76
C LEU A 450 13.07 16.01 21.49
N ASP A 451 13.66 14.83 21.29
CA ASP A 451 14.51 14.54 20.14
C ASP A 451 13.70 14.31 18.86
N PHE A 452 12.38 14.10 18.94
CA PHE A 452 11.51 14.02 17.75
C PHE A 452 11.54 15.29 16.90
N ARG A 453 11.92 16.45 17.46
CA ARG A 453 12.17 17.68 16.70
C ARG A 453 13.28 17.55 15.64
N ASN A 454 14.11 16.52 15.76
CA ASN A 454 15.23 16.22 14.86
C ASN A 454 14.89 15.15 13.81
N MET A 455 13.62 14.70 13.74
CA MET A 455 13.21 13.66 12.80
C MET A 455 13.50 14.07 11.35
N LYS A 456 14.04 13.12 10.58
CA LYS A 456 14.36 13.31 9.17
C LYS A 456 13.48 12.41 8.33
N LEU A 457 12.75 12.99 7.39
CA LEU A 457 11.96 12.22 6.43
C LEU A 457 12.89 11.34 5.60
N ILE A 458 12.60 10.04 5.52
CA ILE A 458 13.39 9.06 4.78
C ILE A 458 12.60 8.31 3.71
N LYS A 459 11.27 8.23 3.83
CA LYS A 459 10.40 7.59 2.83
C LYS A 459 8.99 8.19 2.89
N ARG A 460 8.26 8.13 1.78
CA ARG A 460 6.82 8.39 1.72
C ARG A 460 6.19 7.54 0.61
N GLY A 461 4.88 7.35 0.68
CA GLY A 461 4.12 6.67 -0.36
C GLY A 461 2.65 6.52 0.01
N SER A 462 1.95 5.73 -0.79
CA SER A 462 0.52 5.45 -0.64
C SER A 462 0.27 3.94 -0.75
N LEU A 463 -0.76 3.46 -0.06
CA LEU A 463 -1.13 2.06 0.07
C LEU A 463 -2.60 1.91 -0.32
N ASP A 464 -2.86 1.17 -1.40
CA ASP A 464 -4.20 1.08 -1.99
C ASP A 464 -5.15 0.24 -1.11
N TYR A 465 -4.63 -0.75 -0.39
CA TYR A 465 -5.43 -1.68 0.40
C TYR A 465 -5.14 -1.58 1.90
N LYS A 466 -6.14 -1.92 2.70
CA LYS A 466 -5.93 -2.30 4.10
C LYS A 466 -4.97 -3.49 4.16
N GLY A 467 -4.10 -3.56 5.16
CA GLY A 467 -3.16 -4.68 5.26
C GLY A 467 -1.94 -4.43 6.14
N TYR A 468 -1.02 -5.38 6.11
CA TYR A 468 0.33 -5.26 6.68
C TYR A 468 1.34 -5.00 5.57
N TYR A 469 2.26 -4.08 5.81
CA TYR A 469 3.26 -3.67 4.83
C TYR A 469 4.62 -3.53 5.45
N THR A 470 5.65 -3.98 4.73
CA THR A 470 7.05 -3.67 5.00
C THR A 470 7.57 -2.76 3.90
N ILE A 471 7.91 -1.54 4.28
CA ILE A 471 8.35 -0.48 3.38
C ILE A 471 9.88 -0.46 3.33
N ASP A 472 10.45 -0.85 2.20
CA ASP A 472 11.89 -0.78 1.98
C ASP A 472 12.37 0.65 1.75
N PHE A 473 13.59 0.91 2.20
CA PHE A 473 14.31 2.13 1.91
C PHE A 473 15.18 2.00 0.67
N ASP A 474 15.22 3.06 -0.13
CA ASP A 474 16.01 3.08 -1.38
C ASP A 474 17.52 2.97 -1.10
N ALA A 475 17.94 3.41 0.08
CA ALA A 475 19.27 3.19 0.64
C ALA A 475 19.15 2.96 2.15
N PRO A 476 20.03 2.13 2.75
CA PRO A 476 19.98 1.88 4.19
C PRO A 476 20.46 3.07 5.03
N PHE A 477 20.00 3.13 6.28
CA PHE A 477 20.42 4.11 7.27
C PHE A 477 21.24 3.46 8.38
N VAL A 478 22.41 4.03 8.69
CA VAL A 478 23.25 3.53 9.77
C VAL A 478 22.69 3.99 11.12
N VAL A 479 22.53 3.04 12.04
CA VAL A 479 22.15 3.27 13.45
C VAL A 479 23.22 2.69 14.37
N THR A 480 23.63 3.42 15.41
CA THR A 480 24.75 3.06 16.30
C THR A 480 24.39 3.00 17.78
N ASP A 481 23.28 3.62 18.12
CA ASP A 481 22.72 3.77 19.45
C ASP A 481 21.21 3.85 19.29
N LYS A 482 20.50 4.08 20.40
CA LYS A 482 19.05 4.15 20.41
C LYS A 482 18.55 5.13 19.36
N PHE A 483 17.61 4.68 18.53
CA PHE A 483 17.01 5.46 17.45
C PHE A 483 15.49 5.33 17.53
N ALA A 484 14.75 6.26 16.94
CA ALA A 484 13.31 6.15 16.82
C ALA A 484 12.89 6.19 15.35
N VAL A 485 11.93 5.35 15.02
CA VAL A 485 11.20 5.41 13.75
C VAL A 485 9.89 6.11 14.01
N VAL A 486 9.53 7.05 13.15
CA VAL A 486 8.25 7.76 13.18
C VAL A 486 7.53 7.50 11.88
N VAL A 487 6.24 7.21 11.95
CA VAL A 487 5.35 7.15 10.79
C VAL A 487 4.25 8.18 10.99
N LYS A 488 4.11 9.10 10.04
CA LYS A 488 2.89 9.87 9.85
C LYS A 488 2.02 9.08 8.89
N ILE A 489 0.81 8.74 9.31
CA ILE A 489 -0.15 7.98 8.52
C ILE A 489 -1.41 8.82 8.33
N THR A 490 -1.94 8.81 7.11
CA THR A 490 -3.20 9.46 6.75
C THR A 490 -4.09 8.42 6.08
N THR A 491 -5.17 8.02 6.75
CA THR A 491 -6.13 7.02 6.26
C THR A 491 -7.49 7.70 6.10
N PRO A 492 -7.90 8.08 4.88
CA PRO A 492 -9.12 8.85 4.64
C PRO A 492 -10.36 8.26 5.32
N GLY A 493 -11.12 9.13 6.00
CA GLY A 493 -12.35 8.73 6.69
C GLY A 493 -12.16 7.99 8.02
N SER A 494 -10.93 7.66 8.40
CA SER A 494 -10.64 7.10 9.73
C SER A 494 -10.67 8.17 10.81
N ASN A 495 -11.06 7.79 12.02
CA ASN A 495 -10.88 8.60 13.23
C ASN A 495 -9.69 8.13 14.08
N LEU A 496 -9.23 6.91 13.83
CA LEU A 496 -8.22 6.18 14.59
C LEU A 496 -7.33 5.42 13.58
N PRO A 497 -6.43 6.12 12.86
CA PRO A 497 -5.71 5.55 11.72
C PRO A 497 -4.56 4.60 12.13
N VAL A 498 -4.10 4.64 13.38
CA VAL A 498 -2.94 3.88 13.86
C VAL A 498 -3.37 2.52 14.38
N ALA A 499 -2.80 1.44 13.85
CA ALA A 499 -2.95 0.10 14.41
C ALA A 499 -2.15 -0.02 15.72
N ALA A 500 -2.76 -0.63 16.72
CA ALA A 500 -2.15 -0.79 18.03
C ALA A 500 -2.46 -2.15 18.63
N GLU A 501 -1.54 -2.59 19.48
CA GLU A 501 -1.77 -3.60 20.49
C GLU A 501 -2.12 -2.89 21.79
N TYR A 502 -3.24 -3.21 22.43
CA TYR A 502 -3.58 -2.61 23.73
C TYR A 502 -3.73 -3.68 24.79
N TYR A 503 -3.31 -3.36 26.00
CA TYR A 503 -3.67 -4.15 27.16
C TYR A 503 -5.10 -3.82 27.54
N LYS A 504 -5.94 -4.84 27.55
CA LYS A 504 -7.28 -4.80 28.13
C LYS A 504 -7.35 -5.93 29.14
N ASP A 505 -8.06 -5.70 30.25
CA ASP A 505 -8.31 -6.71 31.28
C ASP A 505 -9.27 -7.79 30.76
N VAL A 506 -8.79 -8.56 29.78
CA VAL A 506 -9.46 -9.68 29.11
C VAL A 506 -8.43 -10.79 28.90
N ASP A 507 -8.80 -12.00 29.29
CA ASP A 507 -7.87 -13.14 29.36
C ASP A 507 -7.15 -13.43 28.03
N TRP A 508 -7.84 -13.26 26.89
CA TRP A 508 -7.30 -13.59 25.57
C TRP A 508 -6.14 -12.68 25.11
N LEU A 509 -5.92 -11.53 25.77
CA LEU A 509 -4.83 -10.58 25.51
C LEU A 509 -3.80 -10.52 26.67
N SER A 510 -3.75 -11.53 27.54
CA SER A 510 -2.88 -11.47 28.73
C SER A 510 -1.37 -11.43 28.44
N GLU A 511 -0.96 -11.75 27.22
CA GLU A 511 0.44 -11.71 26.76
C GLU A 511 0.89 -10.33 26.24
N VAL A 512 0.01 -9.32 26.25
CA VAL A 512 0.39 -7.95 25.90
C VAL A 512 1.31 -7.38 26.97
N ASP A 513 2.49 -6.93 26.55
CA ASP A 513 3.50 -6.29 27.41
C ASP A 513 3.74 -4.84 26.96
N VAL A 514 3.35 -3.89 27.80
CA VAL A 514 3.51 -2.43 27.59
C VAL A 514 4.57 -1.83 28.52
N SER A 515 5.49 -2.65 29.03
CA SER A 515 6.43 -2.22 30.08
C SER A 515 7.68 -1.50 29.57
N ASP A 516 7.94 -1.51 28.25
CA ASP A 516 9.14 -0.88 27.68
C ASP A 516 9.08 0.65 27.71
N GLY A 517 7.90 1.25 27.59
CA GLY A 517 7.68 2.69 27.57
C GLY A 517 8.30 3.39 26.35
N GLU A 518 8.41 2.67 25.22
CA GLU A 518 9.14 3.17 24.04
C GLU A 518 8.24 3.60 22.87
N GLY A 519 6.93 3.44 22.99
CA GLY A 519 5.96 3.88 22.00
C GLY A 519 5.43 5.29 22.26
N TYR A 520 5.18 6.01 21.17
CA TYR A 520 4.73 7.40 21.22
C TYR A 520 3.73 7.71 20.11
N MET A 521 2.83 8.66 20.37
CA MET A 521 1.91 9.21 19.36
C MET A 521 1.86 10.73 19.39
N SER A 522 1.52 11.32 18.25
CA SER A 522 1.31 12.76 18.15
C SER A 522 0.25 13.09 17.11
N GLN A 523 -0.61 14.06 17.40
CA GLN A 523 -1.54 14.59 16.40
C GLN A 523 -0.82 15.42 15.32
N LYS A 524 0.24 16.14 15.69
CA LYS A 524 0.86 17.17 14.83
C LYS A 524 2.37 17.02 14.62
N GLY A 525 2.98 16.01 15.23
CA GLY A 525 4.42 15.70 15.09
C GLY A 525 5.34 16.51 15.99
N PHE A 526 4.83 17.26 16.98
CA PHE A 526 5.66 18.09 17.87
C PHE A 526 5.31 18.03 19.37
N ILE A 527 4.13 17.51 19.74
CA ILE A 527 3.77 17.14 21.12
C ILE A 527 3.50 15.65 21.13
N TRP A 528 4.19 14.90 21.96
CA TRP A 528 4.18 13.44 21.94
C TRP A 528 3.65 12.89 23.26
N ASP A 529 2.63 12.05 23.14
CA ASP A 529 2.04 11.26 24.22
C ASP A 529 2.73 9.87 24.23
N SER A 530 2.87 9.25 25.40
CA SER A 530 3.40 7.88 25.51
C SER A 530 2.27 6.88 25.31
N THR A 531 2.45 5.90 24.43
CA THR A 531 1.39 4.92 24.15
C THR A 531 1.12 3.99 25.32
N GLU A 532 2.15 3.69 26.11
CA GLU A 532 2.07 2.80 27.26
C GLU A 532 1.46 3.53 28.47
N LEU A 533 1.89 4.78 28.74
CA LEU A 533 1.42 5.53 29.90
C LEU A 533 0.03 6.13 29.69
N ASP A 534 -0.25 6.69 28.51
CA ASP A 534 -1.47 7.46 28.26
C ASP A 534 -2.60 6.59 27.69
N PHE A 535 -2.24 5.48 27.02
CA PHE A 535 -3.20 4.61 26.33
C PHE A 535 -3.12 3.12 26.70
N ASN A 536 -2.12 2.72 27.51
CA ASN A 536 -1.90 1.32 27.90
C ASN A 536 -1.77 0.39 26.69
N SER A 537 -0.92 0.79 25.73
CA SER A 537 -0.82 0.18 24.41
C SER A 537 0.57 0.30 23.78
N ASN A 538 0.89 -0.59 22.85
CA ASN A 538 2.00 -0.51 21.91
C ASN A 538 1.48 -0.14 20.52
N VAL A 539 2.21 0.69 19.80
CA VAL A 539 1.93 0.92 18.36
C VAL A 539 2.45 -0.25 17.54
N CYS A 540 1.71 -0.66 16.50
CA CYS A 540 2.14 -1.71 15.60
C CYS A 540 3.17 -1.18 14.59
N LEU A 541 4.40 -0.99 15.06
CA LEU A 541 5.52 -0.48 14.29
C LEU A 541 6.73 -1.39 14.48
N LYS A 542 7.30 -1.82 13.35
CA LYS A 542 8.49 -2.66 13.30
C LYS A 542 9.63 -1.98 12.55
N ALA A 543 10.86 -2.24 12.97
CA ALA A 543 12.07 -1.81 12.28
C ALA A 543 12.92 -3.02 11.90
N PHE A 544 13.38 -3.09 10.65
CA PHE A 544 14.18 -4.20 10.14
C PHE A 544 15.60 -3.74 9.85
N THR A 545 16.58 -4.41 10.45
CA THR A 545 17.99 -4.02 10.33
C THR A 545 18.88 -5.19 9.93
N ASP A 546 20.06 -4.85 9.41
CA ASP A 546 21.16 -5.77 9.18
C ASP A 546 22.40 -5.42 9.98
N THR A 547 23.16 -6.45 10.34
CA THR A 547 24.50 -6.28 10.90
C THR A 547 25.45 -5.62 9.90
N ILE A 548 26.21 -4.61 10.36
CA ILE A 548 27.31 -4.04 9.58
C ILE A 548 28.61 -4.63 10.12
N ASN A 549 29.22 -5.50 9.32
CA ASN A 549 30.54 -6.10 9.62
C ASN A 549 31.69 -5.09 9.52
#